data_AF-A0A2D7TD70-F1
#
_entry.id   AF-A0A2D7TD70-F1
#
_cell.length_a   1.000
_cell.length_b   1.000
_cell.length_c   1.000
_cell.angle_alpha   90.00
_cell.angle_beta   90.00
_cell.angle_gamma   90.00
#
_symmetry.space_group_name_H-M   'P 1'
#
loop_
_entity.id
_entity.type
_entity.pdbx_description
1 polymer ?
#
loop_
_entity_poly.entity_id
_entity_poly.type
_entity_poly.pdbx_seq_one_letter_code
_entity_poly.pdbx_strand_id
1 'polypeptide(L)' 'MKTLTVEDYQNAGDEFWPKYWYIAKELGEGATPEDILKVMETIGGIALKKKLEDKLSGPFGFNKKKEEEFETL' A
#
# COMPACT_ATOMS: atom_id res chain seq x y z
N MET A 1 26.01 -12.81 0.57
CA MET A 1 24.83 -12.22 -0.12
C MET A 1 24.17 -13.32 -0.93
N LYS A 2 22.84 -13.37 -1.00
CA LYS A 2 22.14 -14.27 -1.92
C LYS A 2 22.03 -13.60 -3.29
N THR A 3 22.17 -14.38 -4.35
CA THR A 3 21.96 -13.91 -5.74
C THR A 3 20.47 -13.84 -6.02
N LEU A 4 20.02 -12.76 -6.66
CA LEU A 4 18.63 -12.63 -7.12
C LEU A 4 18.49 -13.22 -8.52
N THR A 5 17.38 -13.92 -8.73
CA THR A 5 16.99 -14.54 -10.00
C THR A 5 16.01 -13.65 -10.76
N VAL A 6 15.76 -13.98 -12.04
CA VAL A 6 14.72 -13.29 -12.82
C VAL A 6 13.34 -13.49 -12.21
N GLU A 7 13.06 -14.67 -11.65
CA GLU A 7 11.79 -14.98 -10.98
C GLU A 7 11.57 -14.07 -9.75
N ASP A 8 12.63 -13.76 -9.00
CA ASP A 8 12.56 -12.81 -7.88
C ASP A 8 12.13 -11.40 -8.36
N TYR A 9 12.61 -10.96 -9.52
CA TYR A 9 12.22 -9.68 -10.11
C TYR A 9 10.80 -9.69 -10.66
N GLN A 10 10.35 -10.81 -11.23
CA GLN A 10 8.97 -10.96 -11.70
C GLN A 10 8.00 -10.86 -10.53
N ASN A 11 8.27 -11.59 -9.45
CA ASN A 11 7.47 -11.56 -8.22
C ASN A 11 7.43 -10.15 -7.60
N ALA A 12 8.56 -9.44 -7.56
CA ALA A 12 8.57 -8.03 -7.12
C ALA A 12 7.77 -7.11 -8.06
N GLY A 13 7.80 -7.42 -9.36
CA GLY A 13 7.07 -6.70 -10.40
C GLY A 13 5.55 -6.73 -10.21
N ASP A 14 4.99 -7.83 -9.71
CA ASP A 14 3.55 -7.97 -9.47
C ASP A 14 3.00 -6.90 -8.52
N GLU A 15 3.80 -6.48 -7.55
CA GLU A 15 3.44 -5.38 -6.65
C GLU A 15 3.79 -4.00 -7.24
N PHE A 16 4.91 -3.90 -7.95
CA PHE A 16 5.46 -2.64 -8.44
C PHE A 16 4.75 -2.11 -9.69
N TRP A 17 4.66 -2.93 -10.74
CA TRP A 17 4.20 -2.51 -12.07
C TRP A 17 2.79 -1.93 -12.11
N PRO A 18 1.78 -2.48 -11.40
CA PRO A 18 0.44 -1.89 -11.43
C PRO A 18 0.42 -0.43 -10.95
N LYS A 19 1.26 -0.07 -9.97
CA LYS A 19 1.36 1.30 -9.45
C LYS A 19 2.15 2.18 -10.42
N TYR A 20 3.27 1.68 -10.92
CA TYR A 20 4.07 2.40 -11.91
C TYR A 20 3.23 2.78 -13.14
N TRP A 21 2.51 1.81 -13.72
CA TRP A 21 1.71 2.03 -14.92
C TRP A 21 0.48 2.89 -14.70
N TYR A 22 -0.14 2.84 -13.51
CA TYR A 22 -1.18 3.78 -13.13
C TYR A 22 -0.65 5.22 -13.22
N ILE A 23 0.50 5.51 -12.60
CA ILE A 23 1.09 6.85 -12.61
C ILE A 23 1.54 7.27 -14.01
N ALA A 24 2.19 6.37 -14.75
CA ALA A 24 2.62 6.63 -16.12
C ALA A 24 1.45 7.03 -17.03
N LYS A 25 0.30 6.37 -16.88
CA LYS A 25 -0.91 6.67 -17.63
C LYS A 25 -1.48 8.06 -17.27
N GLU A 26 -1.48 8.44 -16.00
CA GLU A 26 -1.96 9.75 -15.55
C GLU A 26 -1.06 10.91 -16.00
N LEU A 27 0.26 10.68 -16.08
CA LEU A 27 1.21 11.70 -16.56
C LEU A 27 1.18 11.88 -18.09
N GLY A 28 0.74 10.87 -18.83
CA GLY A 28 0.63 10.92 -20.28
C GLY A 28 1.95 10.68 -21.01
N GLU A 29 1.93 10.94 -22.32
CA GLU A 29 3.08 10.68 -23.20
C GLU A 29 4.28 11.57 -22.85
N GLY A 30 5.49 11.01 -22.96
CA GLY A 30 6.74 11.72 -22.71
C GLY A 30 7.20 11.74 -21.24
N ALA A 31 6.40 11.21 -20.32
CA ALA A 31 6.82 11.04 -18.92
C ALA A 31 8.05 10.11 -18.83
N THR A 32 9.11 10.58 -18.19
CA THR A 32 10.30 9.76 -17.97
C THR A 32 10.10 8.81 -16.79
N PRO A 33 10.87 7.72 -16.67
CA PRO A 33 10.83 6.89 -15.48
C PRO A 33 11.08 7.66 -14.18
N GLU A 34 11.92 8.70 -14.21
CA GLU A 34 12.19 9.54 -13.05
C GLU A 34 10.96 10.37 -12.63
N ASP A 35 10.24 10.95 -13.60
CA ASP A 35 8.99 11.68 -13.33
C ASP A 35 7.94 10.77 -12.68
N ILE A 36 7.80 9.56 -13.22
CA ILE A 36 6.87 8.55 -12.71
C ILE A 36 7.22 8.17 -11.28
N LEU A 37 8.50 7.90 -10.98
CA LEU A 37 8.93 7.51 -9.64
C LEU A 37 8.75 8.63 -8.61
N LYS A 38 9.04 9.90 -8.96
CA LYS A 38 8.82 11.06 -8.09
C LYS A 38 7.34 11.24 -7.73
N VAL A 39 6.47 11.11 -8.72
CA VAL A 39 5.02 11.23 -8.51
C VAL A 39 4.49 10.04 -7.72
N MET A 40 5.01 8.83 -7.98
CA MET A 40 4.68 7.62 -7.22
C MET A 40 5.07 7.75 -5.74
N GLU A 41 6.22 8.33 -5.40
CA GLU A 41 6.61 8.60 -4.02
C GLU A 41 5.62 9.54 -3.31
N THR A 42 5.25 10.63 -3.99
CA THR A 42 4.29 11.62 -3.45
C THR A 42 2.91 10.99 -3.22
N ILE A 43 2.38 10.28 -4.22
CA ILE A 43 1.08 9.60 -4.11
C ILE A 43 1.13 8.48 -3.07
N GLY A 44 2.25 7.75 -2.97
CA GLY A 44 2.47 6.73 -1.95
C GLY A 44 2.36 7.30 -0.53
N GLY A 45 2.98 8.45 -0.27
CA GLY A 45 2.86 9.16 1.01
C GLY A 45 1.42 9.56 1.35
N ILE A 46 0.69 10.11 0.38
CA ILE A 46 -0.72 10.50 0.57
C ILE A 46 -1.60 9.27 0.82
N ALA A 47 -1.42 8.19 0.04
CA ALA A 47 -2.17 6.95 0.20
C ALA A 47 -1.92 6.30 1.56
N LEU A 48 -0.67 6.32 2.04
CA LEU A 48 -0.32 5.84 3.38
C LEU A 48 -1.03 6.67 4.45
N LYS A 49 -0.96 8.01 4.35
CA LYS A 49 -1.64 8.91 5.30
C LYS A 49 -3.13 8.61 5.38
N LYS A 50 -3.82 8.53 4.23
CA LYS A 50 -5.26 8.20 4.17
C LYS A 50 -5.55 6.84 4.81
N LYS A 51 -4.78 5.80 4.47
CA LYS A 51 -4.94 4.46 5.04
C LYS A 51 -4.72 4.43 6.56
N LEU A 52 -3.83 5.27 7.08
CA LEU A 52 -3.63 5.42 8.52
C LEU A 52 -4.79 6.18 9.16
N GLU A 53 -5.26 7.29 8.58
CA GLU A 53 -6.45 8.01 9.05
C GLU A 53 -7.69 7.09 9.10
N ASP A 54 -7.90 6.27 8.07
CA ASP A 54 -8.99 5.30 8.03
C ASP A 54 -8.84 4.22 9.12
N LYS A 55 -7.61 3.77 9.41
CA LYS A 55 -7.35 2.80 10.51
C LYS A 55 -7.46 3.43 11.89
N LEU A 56 -7.05 4.69 12.03
CA LEU A 56 -7.05 5.45 13.28
C LEU A 56 -8.42 6.06 13.60
N SER A 57 -9.33 6.11 12.64
CA SER A 57 -10.72 6.54 12.84
C SER A 57 -11.61 5.45 13.49
N GLY A 58 -11.09 4.22 13.67
CA GLY A 58 -11.65 3.23 14.59
C GLY A 58 -11.26 3.50 16.05
N PRO A 59 -11.91 2.88 17.06
CA PRO A 59 -11.61 3.16 18.47
C PRO A 59 -10.13 2.86 18.79
N PHE A 60 -9.33 3.92 18.90
CA PHE A 60 -7.95 3.81 19.35
C PHE A 60 -7.96 3.61 20.87
N GLY A 61 -7.65 2.40 21.31
CA GLY A 61 -7.54 2.03 22.73
C GLY A 61 -8.52 0.95 23.17
N PHE A 62 -7.96 -0.21 23.55
CA PHE A 62 -8.37 -1.09 24.66
C PHE A 62 -9.83 -1.44 24.94
N ASN A 63 -10.80 -1.20 24.05
CA ASN A 63 -12.11 -1.82 24.19
C ASN A 63 -12.20 -3.11 23.38
N LYS A 64 -11.52 -4.16 23.88
CA LYS A 64 -12.10 -5.51 23.74
C LYS A 64 -13.45 -5.42 24.44
N LYS A 65 -14.55 -5.49 23.69
CA LYS A 65 -15.84 -5.82 24.32
C LYS A 65 -15.60 -7.14 25.04
N LYS A 66 -15.76 -7.16 26.37
CA LYS A 66 -15.87 -8.41 27.10
C LYS A 66 -16.98 -9.17 26.40
N GLU A 67 -16.66 -10.33 25.85
CA GLU A 67 -17.67 -11.33 25.55
C GLU A 67 -18.31 -11.63 26.91
N GLU A 68 -19.51 -11.11 27.13
CA GLU A 68 -20.38 -11.61 28.18
C GLU A 68 -20.73 -13.03 27.74
N GLU A 69 -20.01 -14.01 28.30
CA GLU A 69 -20.41 -15.41 28.27
C GLU A 69 -21.81 -15.50 28.89
N PHE A 70 -22.82 -15.56 28.01
CA PHE A 70 -24.16 -15.95 28.40
C PHE A 70 -24.16 -17.46 28.59
N GLU A 71 -23.69 -17.91 29.75
CA GLU A 71 -23.88 -19.30 30.18
C GLU A 71 -25.29 -19.39 30.78
N THR A 72 -26.29 -19.63 29.93
CA THR A 72 -27.52 -20.27 30.37
C THR A 72 -27.18 -21.68 30.81
N LEU A 73 -27.28 -21.93 32.13
CA LEU A 73 -27.92 -23.10 32.74
C LEU A 73 -28.04 -22.91 34.26
#